data_AF-A0AAP5TA42-F1
#
_entry.id   AF-A0AAP5TA42-F1
#
_cell.length_a   1.000
_cell.length_b   1.000
_cell.length_c   1.000
_cell.angle_alpha   90.00
_cell.angle_beta   90.00
_cell.angle_gamma   90.00
#
_symmetry.space_group_name_H-M   'P 1'
#
loop_
_entity.id
_entity.type
_entity.pdbx_description
1 polymer ?
#
loop_
_entity_poly.entity_id
_entity_poly.type
_entity_poly.pdbx_seq_one_letter_code
_entity_poly.pdbx_strand_id
1 'polypeptide(L)'
;MNSVHMHPTWKKNWSLKFILVVMGFLIFAGFTMQTTHAATLNSQVPDLSEWQGKLTATQVKNLAKVEPFIILRVQYGSDYKDKYFAQNAALCEQYGLKYGVYSFSQYISTSDAKQEAKDLYTRAPNASFYVNDYEEQTVTSGTTNSATKEWYTELNSLTAKHVLFYSYNSFAQTYAASAMKSYDGFWLADYTSIEPTAISHVLWQFSDDWYSSPIAQYVDASLKYGKATSWFLSTSTASSNYGTISKYGKYVSENSSKSSYTIWKNLAFTAKNGKTGKSGKTYYAKYSYKHKNGSTYLSLYDKNGKWVGYVNANAMTVMTAHSYKHTATIHKSTYSVWNNFLWAKVKHYTKNYMNKSYTIKYQYIRGNGQAYYSLYKGNTWFGYVNAKATWRAIGTKKTVKIALKNQTIWKNLSFTKKLGSTNNYYGKIYTVKYYYNHPNGHTYYSLYSGNTWVGYVNKNVVTTN
;
A
#
# COMPACT_ATOMS: atom_id res chain seq x y z
N MET A 1 -56.18 16.93 91.49
CA MET A 1 -56.17 15.54 92.00
C MET A 1 -56.13 14.59 90.81
N ASN A 2 -55.21 13.62 90.88
CA ASN A 2 -55.03 12.42 90.04
C ASN A 2 -54.61 12.66 88.57
N SER A 3 -53.34 12.41 88.18
CA SER A 3 -52.68 11.09 87.94
C SER A 3 -53.26 10.38 86.71
N VAL A 4 -52.56 9.77 85.75
CA VAL A 4 -51.15 9.40 85.57
C VAL A 4 -51.01 8.74 84.17
N HIS A 5 -49.81 8.88 83.58
CA HIS A 5 -49.07 8.03 82.63
C HIS A 5 -49.68 7.31 81.41
N MET A 6 -48.93 7.43 80.31
CA MET A 6 -48.40 6.27 79.59
C MET A 6 -46.88 6.40 79.37
N HIS A 7 -46.16 5.31 79.68
CA HIS A 7 -44.78 4.96 79.27
C HIS A 7 -44.90 3.65 78.45
N PRO A 8 -43.96 3.29 77.54
CA PRO A 8 -42.53 3.01 77.82
C PRO A 8 -41.57 3.68 76.80
N THR A 9 -40.42 4.28 77.16
CA THR A 9 -39.09 3.74 77.55
C THR A 9 -38.35 2.89 76.51
N TRP A 10 -37.04 3.03 76.25
CA TRP A 10 -35.93 4.02 76.46
C TRP A 10 -34.71 3.26 75.85
N LYS A 11 -33.71 3.86 75.20
CA LYS A 11 -32.46 4.32 75.85
C LYS A 11 -31.59 5.15 74.90
N LYS A 12 -31.13 6.28 75.44
CA LYS A 12 -30.02 7.14 75.00
C LYS A 12 -28.66 6.54 75.39
N ASN A 13 -27.58 7.07 74.81
CA ASN A 13 -26.55 7.73 75.62
C ASN A 13 -25.83 8.86 74.86
N TRP A 14 -25.55 9.91 75.63
CA TRP A 14 -24.86 11.18 75.36
C TRP A 14 -23.37 11.04 75.81
N SER A 15 -22.37 11.86 75.51
CA SER A 15 -22.26 13.34 75.54
C SER A 15 -20.84 13.84 75.20
N LEU A 16 -20.74 15.09 74.69
CA LEU A 16 -19.78 16.20 74.97
C LEU A 16 -18.25 16.02 74.72
N LYS A 17 -17.41 17.02 74.39
CA LYS A 17 -17.41 18.45 73.92
C LYS A 17 -15.91 18.85 73.79
N PHE A 18 -15.52 19.74 72.86
CA PHE A 18 -14.72 21.00 73.07
C PHE A 18 -14.12 21.58 71.77
N ILE A 19 -13.98 22.91 71.77
CA ILE A 19 -13.59 23.86 70.70
C ILE A 19 -12.07 24.14 70.74
N LEU A 20 -11.41 24.36 69.58
CA LEU A 20 -10.43 25.46 69.33
C LEU A 20 -9.78 25.40 67.92
N VAL A 21 -9.61 26.59 67.32
CA VAL A 21 -8.92 26.87 66.04
C VAL A 21 -7.50 27.36 66.33
N VAL A 22 -6.46 26.79 65.68
CA VAL A 22 -5.14 27.43 65.47
C VAL A 22 -4.48 26.91 64.17
N MET A 23 -3.94 27.86 63.37
CA MET A 23 -3.12 27.66 62.17
C MET A 23 -1.74 27.03 62.46
N GLY A 24 -1.21 26.22 61.55
CA GLY A 24 0.21 25.83 61.52
C GLY A 24 0.62 25.14 60.22
N PHE A 25 1.54 25.77 59.47
CA PHE A 25 2.17 25.27 58.24
C PHE A 25 3.41 24.39 58.57
N LEU A 26 3.58 23.29 57.80
CA LEU A 26 4.80 22.49 57.50
C LEU A 26 5.33 21.61 58.66
N ILE A 27 5.69 20.32 58.50
CA ILE A 27 6.60 19.68 57.52
C ILE A 27 6.24 18.17 57.38
N PHE A 28 6.45 17.67 56.16
CA PHE A 28 6.43 16.30 55.63
C PHE A 28 6.90 15.15 56.55
N ALA A 29 6.08 14.08 56.70
CA ALA A 29 6.50 12.67 56.66
C ALA A 29 5.31 11.70 56.82
N GLY A 30 5.12 10.80 55.84
CA GLY A 30 4.65 9.43 56.11
C GLY A 30 3.20 9.09 55.74
N PHE A 31 3.08 8.40 54.61
CA PHE A 31 1.97 7.54 54.15
C PHE A 31 0.80 8.19 53.40
N THR A 32 1.10 8.62 52.18
CA THR A 32 0.20 8.38 51.05
C THR A 32 0.07 6.86 50.81
N MET A 33 -1.10 6.28 51.06
CA MET A 33 -1.47 5.04 50.35
C MET A 33 -1.77 5.43 48.90
N GLN A 34 -0.74 5.37 48.07
CA GLN A 34 -0.87 5.28 46.64
C GLN A 34 -1.34 3.85 46.32
N THR A 35 -2.63 3.65 46.07
CA THR A 35 -3.10 2.45 45.38
C THR A 35 -2.97 2.70 43.87
N THR A 36 -1.80 2.35 43.34
CA THR A 36 -1.64 2.14 41.91
C THR A 36 -2.21 0.76 41.53
N HIS A 37 -3.02 0.77 40.46
CA HIS A 37 -3.49 -0.35 39.62
C HIS A 37 -4.48 -1.37 40.19
N ALA A 38 -5.75 -1.29 39.76
CA ALA A 38 -6.52 -2.43 39.23
C ALA A 38 -7.82 -1.98 38.52
N ALA A 39 -8.00 -2.46 37.28
CA ALA A 39 -9.23 -2.52 36.46
C ALA A 39 -9.77 -1.26 35.73
N THR A 40 -9.16 -0.90 34.61
CA THR A 40 -9.92 -0.51 33.39
C THR A 40 -10.70 -1.72 32.88
N LEU A 41 -11.86 -1.99 33.47
CA LEU A 41 -12.83 -3.03 33.07
C LEU A 41 -13.79 -2.39 32.03
N ASN A 42 -13.96 -2.78 30.77
CA ASN A 42 -13.26 -3.58 29.78
C ASN A 42 -13.55 -2.83 28.47
N SER A 43 -12.58 -2.60 27.60
CA SER A 43 -12.87 -2.05 26.26
C SER A 43 -13.72 -3.08 25.49
N GLN A 44 -14.99 -2.77 25.22
CA GLN A 44 -15.89 -3.65 24.48
C GLN A 44 -15.51 -3.67 22.99
N VAL A 45 -15.94 -4.70 22.29
CA VAL A 45 -15.88 -4.76 20.84
C VAL A 45 -17.32 -4.85 20.34
N PRO A 46 -17.98 -3.72 20.09
CA PRO A 46 -19.27 -3.72 19.42
C PRO A 46 -19.15 -4.23 17.99
N ASP A 47 -20.10 -5.07 17.61
CA ASP A 47 -20.34 -5.43 16.22
C ASP A 47 -21.67 -4.84 15.74
N LEU A 48 -21.63 -4.20 14.57
CA LEU A 48 -22.71 -3.34 14.08
C LEU A 48 -23.06 -3.70 12.64
N SER A 49 -24.32 -3.48 12.29
CA SER A 49 -24.83 -3.65 10.93
C SER A 49 -25.76 -2.49 10.55
N GLU A 50 -26.50 -2.66 9.47
CA GLU A 50 -27.54 -1.71 9.09
C GLU A 50 -28.64 -1.51 10.15
N TRP A 51 -28.78 -2.45 11.10
CA TRP A 51 -29.75 -2.37 12.20
C TRP A 51 -29.48 -1.20 13.14
N GLN A 52 -28.21 -0.80 13.33
CA GLN A 52 -27.84 0.39 14.11
C GLN A 52 -27.82 1.67 13.27
N GLY A 53 -28.12 1.55 11.99
CA GLY A 53 -28.27 2.66 11.07
C GLY A 53 -26.95 3.34 10.68
N LYS A 54 -27.12 4.58 10.22
CA LYS A 54 -26.05 5.45 9.76
C LYS A 54 -25.33 6.07 10.96
N LEU A 55 -24.06 5.75 11.16
CA LEU A 55 -23.25 6.39 12.20
C LEU A 55 -23.01 7.87 11.87
N THR A 56 -22.97 8.69 12.92
CA THR A 56 -22.56 10.10 12.85
C THR A 56 -21.07 10.26 13.18
N ALA A 57 -20.49 11.39 12.78
CA ALA A 57 -19.10 11.73 13.14
C ALA A 57 -18.87 11.77 14.65
N THR A 58 -19.85 12.25 15.42
CA THR A 58 -19.78 12.30 16.89
C THR A 58 -19.75 10.90 17.49
N GLN A 59 -20.62 10.00 17.02
CA GLN A 59 -20.66 8.61 17.46
C GLN A 59 -19.33 7.88 17.18
N VAL A 60 -18.78 8.00 15.97
CA VAL A 60 -17.49 7.39 15.62
C VAL A 60 -16.34 7.95 16.46
N LYS A 61 -16.30 9.27 16.71
CA LYS A 61 -15.29 9.89 17.59
C LYS A 61 -15.41 9.42 19.03
N ASN A 62 -16.63 9.18 19.51
CA ASN A 62 -16.85 8.69 20.86
C ASN A 62 -16.43 7.22 20.98
N LEU A 63 -16.79 6.38 20.01
CA LEU A 63 -16.31 5.00 19.91
C LEU A 63 -14.77 4.94 19.89
N ALA A 64 -14.11 5.78 19.09
CA ALA A 64 -12.64 5.83 18.98
C ALA A 64 -11.90 6.19 20.28
N LYS A 65 -12.60 6.76 21.28
CA LYS A 65 -12.00 7.08 22.58
C LYS A 65 -11.99 5.90 23.54
N VAL A 66 -12.95 4.98 23.41
CA VAL A 66 -13.23 3.96 24.43
C VAL A 66 -13.05 2.54 23.90
N GLU A 67 -13.32 2.32 22.61
CA GLU A 67 -13.21 0.99 21.99
C GLU A 67 -11.91 0.81 21.24
N PRO A 68 -11.34 -0.41 21.24
CA PRO A 68 -10.06 -0.67 20.61
C PRO A 68 -10.23 -0.78 19.08
N PHE A 69 -11.39 -1.28 18.66
CA PHE A 69 -11.93 -1.36 17.33
C PHE A 69 -13.41 -1.76 17.43
N ILE A 70 -14.14 -1.63 16.32
CA ILE A 70 -15.50 -2.19 16.15
C ILE A 70 -15.48 -3.26 15.04
N ILE A 71 -16.57 -4.01 14.86
CA ILE A 71 -16.75 -4.93 13.72
C ILE A 71 -17.97 -4.49 12.93
N LEU A 72 -17.87 -4.39 11.60
CA LEU A 72 -18.97 -3.91 10.76
C LEU A 72 -19.43 -5.01 9.80
N ARG A 73 -20.74 -5.25 9.71
CA ARG A 73 -21.29 -6.11 8.66
C ARG A 73 -21.06 -5.49 7.30
N VAL A 74 -20.64 -6.28 6.33
CA VAL A 74 -20.46 -5.84 4.94
C VAL A 74 -21.59 -6.35 4.06
N GLN A 75 -22.06 -7.56 4.32
CA GLN A 75 -22.95 -8.28 3.43
C GLN A 75 -23.74 -9.38 4.15
N TYR A 76 -24.84 -9.79 3.52
CA TYR A 76 -25.61 -10.99 3.80
C TYR A 76 -25.57 -11.85 2.53
N GLY A 77 -24.70 -12.85 2.52
CA GLY A 77 -24.27 -13.52 1.30
C GLY A 77 -23.67 -12.58 0.25
N SER A 78 -23.45 -13.11 -0.95
CA SER A 78 -23.01 -12.30 -2.09
C SER A 78 -24.09 -11.33 -2.58
N ASP A 79 -25.37 -11.64 -2.41
CA ASP A 79 -26.45 -10.90 -3.07
C ASP A 79 -26.83 -9.60 -2.39
N TYR A 80 -26.58 -9.49 -1.07
CA TYR A 80 -27.00 -8.32 -0.31
C TYR A 80 -25.81 -7.59 0.30
N LYS A 81 -25.72 -6.28 0.05
CA LYS A 81 -24.74 -5.38 0.67
C LYS A 81 -25.42 -4.66 1.83
N ASP A 82 -24.75 -4.62 2.97
CA ASP A 82 -25.22 -3.84 4.10
C ASP A 82 -25.38 -2.36 3.69
N LYS A 83 -26.56 -1.78 3.96
CA LYS A 83 -26.94 -0.44 3.48
C LYS A 83 -25.97 0.65 3.93
N TYR A 84 -25.40 0.53 5.13
CA TYR A 84 -24.64 1.61 5.75
C TYR A 84 -23.14 1.33 5.88
N PHE A 85 -22.68 0.10 5.59
CA PHE A 85 -21.26 -0.28 5.68
C PHE A 85 -20.31 0.74 5.05
N ALA A 86 -20.48 1.06 3.75
CA ALA A 86 -19.54 1.90 3.02
C ALA A 86 -19.38 3.29 3.67
N GLN A 87 -20.47 3.83 4.20
CA GLN A 87 -20.46 5.13 4.85
C GLN A 87 -19.89 5.06 6.27
N ASN A 88 -20.27 4.05 7.05
CA ASN A 88 -19.78 3.85 8.41
C ASN A 88 -18.27 3.57 8.40
N ALA A 89 -17.78 2.75 7.47
CA ALA A 89 -16.36 2.50 7.24
C ALA A 89 -15.60 3.79 6.87
N ALA A 90 -16.14 4.61 5.95
CA ALA A 90 -15.52 5.88 5.57
C ALA A 90 -15.37 6.85 6.76
N LEU A 91 -16.38 6.93 7.64
CA LEU A 91 -16.28 7.72 8.87
C LEU A 91 -15.25 7.16 9.84
N CYS A 92 -15.19 5.84 10.00
CA CYS A 92 -14.18 5.19 10.84
C CYS A 92 -12.77 5.52 10.35
N GLU A 93 -12.52 5.44 9.04
CA GLU A 93 -11.24 5.81 8.42
C GLU A 93 -10.92 7.29 8.63
N GLN A 94 -11.90 8.16 8.46
CA GLN A 94 -11.74 9.61 8.63
C GLN A 94 -11.34 10.00 10.05
N TYR A 95 -11.89 9.33 11.05
CA TYR A 95 -11.67 9.67 12.47
C TYR A 95 -10.74 8.70 13.20
N GLY A 96 -10.10 7.77 12.48
CA GLY A 96 -9.08 6.88 13.02
C GLY A 96 -9.60 5.72 13.87
N LEU A 97 -10.91 5.45 13.88
CA LEU A 97 -11.47 4.25 14.52
C LEU A 97 -11.09 3.03 13.68
N LYS A 98 -10.41 2.06 14.31
CA LYS A 98 -10.10 0.78 13.66
C LYS A 98 -11.34 -0.09 13.62
N TYR A 99 -11.47 -0.86 12.54
CA TYR A 99 -12.59 -1.77 12.37
C TYR A 99 -12.15 -3.09 11.73
N GLY A 100 -12.75 -4.18 12.17
CA GLY A 100 -12.85 -5.43 11.42
C GLY A 100 -14.16 -5.49 10.64
N VAL A 101 -14.37 -6.55 9.86
CA VAL A 101 -15.63 -6.74 9.12
C VAL A 101 -16.10 -8.18 9.15
N TYR A 102 -17.41 -8.39 9.03
CA TYR A 102 -18.01 -9.72 8.91
C TYR A 102 -18.96 -9.83 7.71
N SER A 103 -19.12 -11.08 7.26
CA SER A 103 -20.11 -11.51 6.25
C SER A 103 -21.07 -12.47 6.92
N PHE A 104 -22.36 -12.12 6.99
CA PHE A 104 -23.39 -13.10 7.37
C PHE A 104 -23.52 -14.08 6.21
N SER A 105 -23.05 -15.30 6.40
CA SER A 105 -22.72 -16.17 5.27
C SER A 105 -23.90 -17.01 4.83
N GLN A 106 -24.05 -17.11 3.51
CA GLN A 106 -25.22 -17.75 2.87
C GLN A 106 -24.80 -18.68 1.73
N TYR A 107 -23.51 -19.00 1.63
CA TYR A 107 -22.99 -19.82 0.56
C TYR A 107 -23.66 -21.18 0.48
N ILE A 108 -24.00 -21.62 -0.73
CA ILE A 108 -24.70 -22.90 -0.96
C ILE A 108 -23.75 -24.04 -1.40
N SER A 109 -22.49 -23.73 -1.69
CA SER A 109 -21.47 -24.68 -2.15
C SER A 109 -20.04 -24.17 -1.91
N THR A 110 -19.03 -24.99 -2.19
CA THR A 110 -17.62 -24.58 -2.14
C THR A 110 -17.27 -23.46 -3.12
N SER A 111 -17.81 -23.51 -4.34
CA SER A 111 -17.59 -22.48 -5.35
C SER A 111 -18.25 -21.17 -4.94
N ASP A 112 -19.41 -21.25 -4.30
CA ASP A 112 -20.15 -20.09 -3.84
C ASP A 112 -19.47 -19.45 -2.61
N ALA A 113 -19.02 -20.27 -1.66
CA ALA A 113 -18.23 -19.82 -0.51
C ALA A 113 -16.95 -19.08 -0.93
N LYS A 114 -16.28 -19.57 -1.97
CA LYS A 114 -15.15 -18.89 -2.62
C LYS A 114 -15.57 -17.53 -3.18
N GLN A 115 -16.71 -17.45 -3.85
CA GLN A 115 -17.18 -16.20 -4.45
C GLN A 115 -17.57 -15.19 -3.37
N GLU A 116 -18.28 -15.63 -2.35
CA GLU A 116 -18.69 -14.80 -1.22
C GLU A 116 -17.49 -14.19 -0.47
N ALA A 117 -16.44 -14.97 -0.24
CA ALA A 117 -15.18 -14.47 0.34
C ALA A 117 -14.52 -13.38 -0.53
N LYS A 118 -14.49 -13.54 -1.86
CA LYS A 118 -13.97 -12.50 -2.77
C LYS A 118 -14.81 -11.23 -2.70
N ASP A 119 -16.12 -11.37 -2.61
CA ASP A 119 -17.03 -10.24 -2.55
C ASP A 119 -16.81 -9.44 -1.27
N LEU A 120 -16.67 -10.11 -0.12
CA LEU A 120 -16.33 -9.47 1.15
C LEU A 120 -15.02 -8.67 1.03
N TYR A 121 -13.95 -9.29 0.55
CA TYR A 121 -12.67 -8.61 0.38
C TYR A 121 -12.75 -7.42 -0.59
N THR A 122 -13.48 -7.59 -1.70
CA THR A 122 -13.64 -6.53 -2.71
C THR A 122 -14.41 -5.34 -2.14
N ARG A 123 -15.41 -5.58 -1.30
CA ARG A 123 -16.23 -4.53 -0.67
C ARG A 123 -15.49 -3.84 0.47
N ALA A 124 -14.61 -4.54 1.19
CA ALA A 124 -13.97 -4.04 2.40
C ALA A 124 -12.44 -4.24 2.46
N PRO A 125 -11.65 -3.86 1.43
CA PRO A 125 -10.21 -4.18 1.37
C PRO A 125 -9.38 -3.54 2.50
N ASN A 126 -9.90 -2.46 3.10
CA ASN A 126 -9.24 -1.70 4.15
C ASN A 126 -9.47 -2.26 5.57
N ALA A 127 -10.44 -3.16 5.78
CA ALA A 127 -10.77 -3.74 7.09
C ALA A 127 -9.56 -4.35 7.80
N SER A 128 -9.43 -4.21 9.11
CA SER A 128 -8.22 -4.62 9.86
C SER A 128 -8.08 -6.15 10.01
N PHE A 129 -9.21 -6.84 10.06
CA PHE A 129 -9.37 -8.30 10.01
C PHE A 129 -10.76 -8.61 9.44
N TYR A 130 -11.01 -9.87 9.11
CA TYR A 130 -12.25 -10.33 8.50
C TYR A 130 -12.82 -11.51 9.28
N VAL A 131 -14.14 -11.69 9.19
CA VAL A 131 -14.85 -12.74 9.90
C VAL A 131 -15.79 -13.47 8.95
N ASN A 132 -15.71 -14.80 8.93
CA ASN A 132 -16.76 -15.66 8.40
C ASN A 132 -17.81 -15.86 9.50
N ASP A 133 -18.93 -15.15 9.41
CA ASP A 133 -20.07 -15.39 10.28
C ASP A 133 -20.93 -16.46 9.59
N TYR A 134 -20.83 -17.70 10.09
CA TYR A 134 -21.52 -18.87 9.56
C TYR A 134 -22.24 -19.57 10.70
N GLU A 135 -23.50 -19.21 10.85
CA GLU A 135 -24.39 -19.64 11.92
C GLU A 135 -25.78 -20.10 11.41
N GLU A 136 -25.96 -20.09 10.09
CA GLU A 136 -27.11 -20.66 9.40
C GLU A 136 -26.63 -21.63 8.32
N GLN A 137 -27.22 -22.83 8.26
CA GLN A 137 -26.80 -23.85 7.29
C GLN A 137 -27.54 -23.66 5.98
N THR A 138 -26.81 -23.24 4.95
CA THR A 138 -27.35 -22.98 3.59
C THR A 138 -26.72 -23.87 2.52
N VAL A 139 -25.73 -24.69 2.85
CA VAL A 139 -25.00 -25.52 1.89
C VAL A 139 -25.88 -26.65 1.36
N THR A 140 -26.20 -26.60 0.07
CA THR A 140 -27.00 -27.62 -0.63
C THR A 140 -26.16 -28.52 -1.53
N SER A 141 -24.91 -28.13 -1.84
CA SER A 141 -24.00 -28.92 -2.68
C SER A 141 -22.59 -29.00 -2.09
N GLY A 142 -22.11 -30.22 -1.87
CA GLY A 142 -20.83 -30.50 -1.20
C GLY A 142 -21.01 -30.71 0.30
N THR A 143 -19.98 -30.43 1.10
CA THR A 143 -20.07 -30.50 2.56
C THR A 143 -19.91 -29.11 3.17
N THR A 144 -20.56 -28.88 4.32
CA THR A 144 -20.45 -27.63 5.08
C THR A 144 -19.00 -27.32 5.44
N ASN A 145 -18.25 -28.31 5.94
CA ASN A 145 -16.83 -28.14 6.26
C ASN A 145 -15.99 -27.75 5.03
N SER A 146 -16.24 -28.35 3.85
CA SER A 146 -15.54 -27.98 2.63
C SER A 146 -15.85 -26.54 2.20
N ALA A 147 -17.13 -26.12 2.25
CA ALA A 147 -17.54 -24.78 1.88
C ALA A 147 -16.95 -23.72 2.81
N THR A 148 -17.12 -23.90 4.13
CA THR A 148 -16.55 -23.02 5.16
C THR A 148 -15.02 -22.93 5.05
N LYS A 149 -14.32 -24.05 4.81
CA LYS A 149 -12.87 -24.05 4.61
C LYS A 149 -12.43 -23.33 3.33
N GLU A 150 -13.18 -23.45 2.24
CA GLU A 150 -12.87 -22.75 0.99
C GLU A 150 -13.08 -21.24 1.12
N TRP A 151 -14.10 -20.80 1.87
CA TRP A 151 -14.29 -19.39 2.22
C TRP A 151 -13.03 -18.81 2.89
N TYR A 152 -12.52 -19.48 3.94
CA TYR A 152 -11.27 -19.09 4.61
C TYR A 152 -10.10 -19.07 3.63
N THR A 153 -9.96 -20.14 2.85
CA THR A 153 -8.81 -20.34 1.95
C THR A 153 -8.76 -19.24 0.89
N GLU A 154 -9.90 -18.87 0.32
CA GLU A 154 -9.98 -17.79 -0.66
C GLU A 154 -9.69 -16.44 -0.01
N LEU A 155 -10.34 -16.11 1.12
CA LEU A 155 -10.14 -14.81 1.76
C LEU A 155 -8.68 -14.63 2.18
N ASN A 156 -8.10 -15.65 2.82
CA ASN A 156 -6.70 -15.68 3.23
C ASN A 156 -5.72 -15.60 2.04
N SER A 157 -6.16 -15.94 0.82
CA SER A 157 -5.36 -15.75 -0.40
C SER A 157 -5.34 -14.29 -0.91
N LEU A 158 -6.37 -13.52 -0.55
CA LEU A 158 -6.57 -12.14 -0.98
C LEU A 158 -5.96 -11.12 -0.01
N THR A 159 -5.81 -11.50 1.26
CA THR A 159 -5.31 -10.63 2.32
C THR A 159 -4.24 -11.30 3.16
N ALA A 160 -3.40 -10.48 3.78
CA ALA A 160 -2.49 -10.92 4.83
C ALA A 160 -3.04 -10.50 6.21
N LYS A 161 -4.35 -10.34 6.39
CA LYS A 161 -4.98 -9.90 7.65
C LYS A 161 -5.70 -11.08 8.28
N HIS A 162 -5.93 -11.03 9.60
CA HIS A 162 -6.55 -12.15 10.32
C HIS A 162 -7.95 -12.45 9.79
N VAL A 163 -8.22 -13.74 9.66
CA VAL A 163 -9.51 -14.28 9.24
C VAL A 163 -10.05 -15.14 10.37
N LEU A 164 -11.13 -14.67 11.00
CA LEU A 164 -11.78 -15.31 12.13
C LEU A 164 -13.02 -16.08 11.68
N PHE A 165 -13.39 -17.08 12.45
CA PHE A 165 -14.67 -17.78 12.32
C PHE A 165 -15.60 -17.25 13.41
N TYR A 166 -16.86 -16.98 13.11
CA TYR A 166 -17.90 -16.62 14.07
C TYR A 166 -19.07 -17.60 13.97
N SER A 167 -19.56 -18.02 15.14
CA SER A 167 -20.71 -18.92 15.34
C SER A 167 -20.93 -19.13 16.84
N TYR A 168 -22.11 -19.58 17.23
CA TYR A 168 -22.32 -20.24 18.52
C TYR A 168 -21.80 -21.69 18.51
N ASN A 169 -21.40 -22.23 19.66
CA ASN A 169 -20.60 -23.46 19.73
C ASN A 169 -21.31 -24.71 19.17
N SER A 170 -22.60 -24.92 19.46
CA SER A 170 -23.30 -26.11 18.98
C SER A 170 -23.37 -26.17 17.45
N PHE A 171 -23.69 -25.06 16.78
CA PHE A 171 -23.67 -24.98 15.32
C PHE A 171 -22.26 -25.20 14.74
N ALA A 172 -21.25 -24.57 15.33
CA ALA A 172 -19.86 -24.72 14.91
C ALA A 172 -19.42 -26.19 14.94
N GLN A 173 -19.73 -26.92 16.02
CA GLN A 173 -19.40 -28.35 16.13
C GLN A 173 -20.19 -29.22 15.15
N THR A 174 -21.47 -28.90 14.90
CA THR A 174 -22.31 -29.67 13.97
C THR A 174 -21.88 -29.48 12.52
N TYR A 175 -21.60 -28.24 12.08
CA TYR A 175 -21.47 -27.92 10.66
C TYR A 175 -20.06 -27.50 10.23
N ALA A 176 -19.18 -27.11 11.15
CA ALA A 176 -17.86 -26.53 10.82
C ALA A 176 -16.70 -27.08 11.67
N ALA A 177 -16.87 -28.19 12.40
CA ALA A 177 -15.88 -28.69 13.38
C ALA A 177 -14.46 -28.87 12.83
N SER A 178 -14.30 -29.27 11.55
CA SER A 178 -12.97 -29.39 10.95
C SER A 178 -12.52 -28.10 10.25
N ALA A 179 -13.45 -27.36 9.64
CA ALA A 179 -13.17 -26.10 8.97
C ALA A 179 -12.71 -25.00 9.93
N MET A 180 -13.39 -24.83 11.07
CA MET A 180 -13.12 -23.76 12.04
C MET A 180 -11.67 -23.81 12.56
N LYS A 181 -11.06 -25.00 12.64
CA LYS A 181 -9.66 -25.21 13.06
C LYS A 181 -8.63 -24.55 12.14
N SER A 182 -9.06 -24.14 10.95
CA SER A 182 -8.20 -23.47 9.98
C SER A 182 -8.12 -21.97 10.13
N TYR A 183 -9.07 -21.37 10.84
CA TYR A 183 -9.14 -19.93 11.02
C TYR A 183 -8.09 -19.45 12.02
N ASP A 184 -7.73 -18.16 11.93
CA ASP A 184 -6.71 -17.58 12.81
C ASP A 184 -7.21 -17.44 14.27
N GLY A 185 -8.53 -17.46 14.46
CA GLY A 185 -9.19 -17.49 15.76
C GLY A 185 -10.70 -17.71 15.63
N PHE A 186 -11.32 -18.11 16.74
CA PHE A 186 -12.77 -18.26 16.87
C PHE A 186 -13.35 -17.07 17.65
N TRP A 187 -14.36 -16.42 17.08
CA TRP A 187 -15.20 -15.45 17.74
C TRP A 187 -16.48 -16.18 18.17
N LEU A 188 -16.54 -16.55 19.46
CA LEU A 188 -17.59 -17.37 20.02
C LEU A 188 -18.78 -16.51 20.44
N ALA A 189 -19.97 -16.83 19.94
CA ALA A 189 -21.23 -16.34 20.51
C ALA A 189 -21.68 -17.27 21.66
N ASP A 190 -21.77 -16.73 22.87
CA ASP A 190 -22.24 -17.43 24.07
C ASP A 190 -22.72 -16.40 25.11
N TYR A 191 -24.03 -16.20 25.23
CA TYR A 191 -24.61 -15.12 26.05
C TYR A 191 -24.72 -15.49 27.54
N THR A 192 -23.59 -15.90 28.10
CA THR A 192 -23.43 -16.22 29.51
C THR A 192 -22.78 -15.06 30.27
N SER A 193 -22.94 -15.04 31.59
CA SER A 193 -22.34 -14.00 32.45
C SER A 193 -20.86 -14.25 32.78
N ILE A 194 -20.34 -15.44 32.45
CA ILE A 194 -18.98 -15.89 32.75
C ILE A 194 -18.36 -16.43 31.47
N GLU A 195 -17.14 -16.00 31.16
CA GLU A 195 -16.44 -16.37 29.95
C GLU A 195 -16.26 -17.90 29.80
N PRO A 196 -16.70 -18.51 28.68
CA PRO A 196 -16.53 -19.94 28.42
C PRO A 196 -15.06 -20.32 28.14
N THR A 197 -14.29 -20.60 29.20
CA THR A 197 -12.85 -20.94 29.06
C THR A 197 -12.57 -22.33 28.49
N ALA A 198 -13.57 -23.22 28.46
CA ALA A 198 -13.43 -24.58 27.90
C ALA A 198 -13.38 -24.60 26.36
N ILE A 199 -13.80 -23.52 25.71
CA ILE A 199 -13.83 -23.40 24.25
C ILE A 199 -12.72 -22.42 23.86
N SER A 200 -11.76 -22.84 23.03
CA SER A 200 -10.69 -21.94 22.59
C SER A 200 -11.26 -20.86 21.66
N HIS A 201 -11.18 -19.60 22.07
CA HIS A 201 -11.65 -18.44 21.31
C HIS A 201 -10.67 -17.26 21.43
N VAL A 202 -10.86 -16.23 20.61
CA VAL A 202 -10.09 -14.96 20.68
C VAL A 202 -10.99 -13.75 20.92
N LEU A 203 -12.28 -13.89 20.59
CA LEU A 203 -13.35 -12.96 20.93
C LEU A 203 -14.51 -13.79 21.50
N TRP A 204 -15.20 -13.22 22.48
CA TRP A 204 -16.38 -13.79 23.09
C TRP A 204 -17.50 -12.75 23.03
N GLN A 205 -18.52 -12.99 22.21
CA GLN A 205 -19.75 -12.19 22.19
C GLN A 205 -20.63 -12.66 23.34
N PHE A 206 -20.74 -11.81 24.37
CA PHE A 206 -21.39 -12.16 25.64
C PHE A 206 -22.83 -11.61 25.73
N SER A 207 -23.21 -10.72 24.81
CA SER A 207 -24.53 -10.09 24.80
C SER A 207 -24.89 -9.61 23.39
N ASP A 208 -26.16 -9.74 23.05
CA ASP A 208 -26.88 -9.17 21.89
C ASP A 208 -27.71 -7.92 22.27
N ASP A 209 -27.64 -7.50 23.54
CA ASP A 209 -28.45 -6.41 24.11
C ASP A 209 -27.62 -5.53 25.07
N TRP A 210 -26.37 -5.23 24.69
CA TRP A 210 -25.51 -4.37 25.48
C TRP A 210 -25.70 -2.89 25.10
N TYR A 211 -25.91 -2.03 26.09
CA TYR A 211 -26.11 -0.60 25.83
C TYR A 211 -24.79 0.14 25.55
N SER A 212 -24.58 0.51 24.29
CA SER A 212 -23.42 1.30 23.86
C SER A 212 -23.66 2.80 24.05
N SER A 213 -23.13 3.35 25.14
CA SER A 213 -23.19 4.79 25.42
C SER A 213 -22.63 5.68 24.28
N PRO A 214 -21.52 5.32 23.57
CA PRO A 214 -21.02 6.11 22.44
C PRO A 214 -22.01 6.33 21.30
N ILE A 215 -22.94 5.39 21.09
CA ILE A 215 -23.93 5.47 20.00
C ILE A 215 -25.39 5.56 20.46
N ALA A 216 -25.64 5.49 21.77
CA ALA A 216 -26.94 5.55 22.43
C ALA A 216 -27.93 4.49 21.90
N GLN A 217 -27.46 3.27 21.68
CA GLN A 217 -28.25 2.14 21.18
C GLN A 217 -27.78 0.83 21.84
N TYR A 218 -28.68 -0.15 21.86
CA TYR A 218 -28.35 -1.53 22.20
C TYR A 218 -27.68 -2.21 21.01
N VAL A 219 -26.61 -2.94 21.29
CA VAL A 219 -25.74 -3.60 20.31
C VAL A 219 -25.23 -4.92 20.84
N ASP A 220 -24.81 -5.75 19.91
CA ASP A 220 -24.01 -6.92 20.22
C ASP A 220 -22.63 -6.47 20.73
N ALA A 221 -22.16 -7.10 21.81
CA ALA A 221 -20.91 -6.74 22.45
C ALA A 221 -20.03 -7.96 22.73
N SER A 222 -18.75 -7.79 22.40
CA SER A 222 -17.73 -8.81 22.61
C SER A 222 -16.60 -8.36 23.53
N LEU A 223 -15.97 -9.33 24.18
CA LEU A 223 -14.71 -9.20 24.91
C LEU A 223 -13.58 -9.92 24.18
N LYS A 224 -12.35 -9.41 24.29
CA LYS A 224 -11.16 -10.08 23.75
C LYS A 224 -10.64 -11.10 24.74
N TYR A 225 -10.26 -12.27 24.23
CA TYR A 225 -9.63 -13.34 25.01
C TYR A 225 -8.27 -13.74 24.43
N GLY A 226 -7.25 -13.87 25.28
CA GLY A 226 -5.92 -14.40 24.92
C GLY A 226 -5.12 -13.63 23.85
N LYS A 227 -5.69 -12.60 23.21
CA LYS A 227 -5.08 -11.80 22.14
C LYS A 227 -5.21 -10.30 22.44
N ALA A 228 -4.08 -9.58 22.33
CA ALA A 228 -4.06 -8.13 22.45
C ALA A 228 -4.67 -7.45 21.20
N THR A 229 -5.11 -6.20 21.33
CA THR A 229 -5.61 -5.38 20.21
C THR A 229 -4.63 -5.37 19.03
N SER A 230 -3.32 -5.30 19.30
CA SER A 230 -2.29 -5.32 18.26
C SER A 230 -2.30 -6.58 17.40
N TRP A 231 -2.75 -7.73 17.93
CA TRP A 231 -2.88 -8.95 17.15
C TRP A 231 -3.98 -8.81 16.09
N PHE A 232 -5.18 -8.38 16.47
CA PHE A 232 -6.30 -8.15 15.54
C PHE A 232 -5.95 -7.12 14.45
N LEU A 233 -5.20 -6.09 14.82
CA LEU A 233 -4.80 -5.01 13.91
C LEU A 233 -3.51 -5.30 13.13
N SER A 234 -2.89 -6.46 13.37
CA SER A 234 -1.71 -6.92 12.64
C SER A 234 -2.09 -7.69 11.39
N THR A 235 -1.11 -7.89 10.52
CA THR A 235 -1.24 -8.85 9.42
C THR A 235 -1.21 -10.28 9.97
N SER A 236 -2.18 -11.11 9.58
CA SER A 236 -2.12 -12.55 9.81
C SER A 236 -0.90 -13.17 9.16
N THR A 237 -0.40 -14.16 9.86
CA THR A 237 0.81 -14.88 9.54
C THR A 237 0.70 -15.77 8.29
N ALA A 238 -0.31 -15.61 7.42
CA ALA A 238 -0.41 -16.35 6.16
C ALA A 238 0.63 -15.94 5.13
N SER A 239 1.04 -14.66 5.07
CA SER A 239 2.23 -14.26 4.28
C SER A 239 3.54 -14.67 4.97
N SER A 240 3.60 -14.69 6.31
CA SER A 240 4.78 -15.20 7.05
C SER A 240 4.93 -16.71 7.00
N ASN A 241 3.87 -17.46 6.66
CA ASN A 241 3.97 -18.89 6.41
C ASN A 241 4.92 -19.21 5.24
N TYR A 242 5.10 -18.26 4.32
CA TYR A 242 5.97 -18.41 3.16
C TYR A 242 7.18 -17.49 3.17
N GLY A 243 7.24 -16.44 3.99
CA GLY A 243 8.42 -15.57 4.08
C GLY A 243 8.18 -14.22 4.74
N THR A 244 9.22 -13.41 4.92
CA THR A 244 9.06 -12.04 5.45
C THR A 244 8.69 -11.06 4.35
N ILE A 245 7.72 -10.17 4.62
CA ILE A 245 7.28 -9.12 3.70
C ILE A 245 7.98 -7.80 4.01
N SER A 246 8.32 -7.03 2.97
CA SER A 246 8.83 -5.67 3.12
C SER A 246 8.28 -4.77 2.02
N LYS A 247 8.07 -3.49 2.34
CA LYS A 247 7.74 -2.46 1.35
C LYS A 247 8.91 -2.32 0.37
N TYR A 248 8.62 -2.34 -0.93
CA TYR A 248 9.64 -2.24 -1.98
C TYR A 248 9.53 -0.93 -2.76
N GLY A 249 8.38 -0.68 -3.39
CA GLY A 249 8.02 0.60 -3.99
C GLY A 249 8.85 1.08 -5.18
N LYS A 250 9.31 0.18 -6.06
CA LYS A 250 10.18 0.53 -7.21
C LYS A 250 9.60 0.09 -8.55
N TYR A 251 9.94 0.80 -9.62
CA TYR A 251 9.72 0.31 -10.98
C TYR A 251 10.73 -0.79 -11.31
N VAL A 252 10.25 -1.87 -11.90
CA VAL A 252 11.07 -3.01 -12.33
C VAL A 252 10.70 -3.39 -13.75
N SER A 253 11.65 -3.87 -14.53
CA SER A 253 11.43 -4.34 -15.90
C SER A 253 11.90 -5.77 -16.08
N GLU A 254 11.24 -6.53 -16.94
CA GLU A 254 11.66 -7.91 -17.24
C GLU A 254 13.12 -7.95 -17.70
N ASN A 255 13.89 -8.86 -17.12
CA ASN A 255 15.27 -9.10 -17.52
C ASN A 255 15.30 -10.05 -18.72
N SER A 256 15.66 -9.52 -19.89
CA SER A 256 15.70 -10.27 -21.15
C SER A 256 16.69 -11.43 -21.14
N SER A 257 17.76 -11.35 -20.33
CA SER A 257 18.73 -12.43 -20.13
C SER A 257 18.25 -13.50 -19.14
N LYS A 258 17.14 -13.27 -18.43
CA LYS A 258 16.53 -14.17 -17.44
C LYS A 258 15.01 -14.27 -17.66
N SER A 259 14.62 -14.57 -18.90
CA SER A 259 13.22 -14.72 -19.30
C SER A 259 12.61 -16.05 -18.83
N SER A 260 11.30 -16.22 -19.02
CA SER A 260 10.54 -17.45 -18.77
C SER A 260 10.37 -17.83 -17.29
N TYR A 261 10.61 -16.90 -16.36
CA TYR A 261 10.28 -17.11 -14.95
C TYR A 261 8.78 -17.05 -14.75
N THR A 262 8.25 -17.96 -13.94
CA THR A 262 6.83 -17.99 -13.59
C THR A 262 6.42 -16.72 -12.83
N ILE A 263 5.30 -16.14 -13.26
CA ILE A 263 4.55 -15.15 -12.50
C ILE A 263 3.43 -15.92 -11.78
N TRP A 264 3.58 -16.07 -10.47
CA TRP A 264 2.69 -16.86 -9.62
C TRP A 264 1.48 -16.06 -9.17
N LYS A 265 0.36 -16.77 -9.00
CA LYS A 265 -0.87 -16.22 -8.40
C LYS A 265 -0.81 -16.23 -6.86
N ASN A 266 0.03 -17.09 -6.28
CA ASN A 266 0.23 -17.15 -4.83
C ASN A 266 1.67 -17.54 -4.50
N LEU A 267 2.10 -17.29 -3.27
CA LEU A 267 3.43 -17.65 -2.79
C LEU A 267 3.55 -19.12 -2.38
N ALA A 268 2.45 -19.88 -2.37
CA ALA A 268 2.45 -21.34 -2.24
C ALA A 268 2.85 -22.07 -3.54
N PHE A 269 3.00 -21.33 -4.65
CA PHE A 269 3.35 -21.86 -5.97
C PHE A 269 2.36 -22.90 -6.53
N THR A 270 1.08 -22.81 -6.16
CA THR A 270 0.04 -23.74 -6.63
C THR A 270 -0.69 -23.24 -7.89
N ALA A 271 -0.64 -21.94 -8.20
CA ALA A 271 -1.32 -21.36 -9.35
C ALA A 271 -0.47 -20.27 -10.04
N LYS A 272 -0.60 -20.15 -11.37
CA LYS A 272 0.25 -19.30 -12.22
C LYS A 272 -0.61 -18.30 -13.00
N ASN A 273 -0.15 -17.05 -13.11
CA ASN A 273 -0.75 -16.01 -13.95
C ASN A 273 -0.02 -15.84 -15.30
N GLY A 274 1.20 -16.36 -15.44
CA GLY A 274 1.96 -16.28 -16.68
C GLY A 274 3.46 -16.48 -16.49
N LYS A 275 4.26 -15.95 -17.42
CA LYS A 275 5.73 -15.97 -17.38
C LYS A 275 6.32 -14.63 -17.81
N THR A 276 7.53 -14.32 -17.38
CA THR A 276 8.29 -13.16 -17.85
C THR A 276 8.74 -13.34 -19.30
N GLY A 277 8.70 -12.26 -20.08
CA GLY A 277 9.17 -12.24 -21.47
C GLY A 277 10.58 -11.63 -21.65
N LYS A 278 10.97 -11.47 -22.92
CA LYS A 278 12.20 -10.76 -23.33
C LYS A 278 11.96 -9.28 -23.70
N SER A 279 10.71 -8.83 -23.67
CA SER A 279 10.31 -7.50 -24.12
C SER A 279 10.83 -6.36 -23.24
N GLY A 280 11.23 -6.68 -22.00
CA GLY A 280 11.59 -5.70 -20.99
C GLY A 280 10.37 -4.98 -20.40
N LYS A 281 9.19 -5.61 -20.41
CA LYS A 281 7.95 -4.99 -19.91
C LYS A 281 8.15 -4.49 -18.49
N THR A 282 7.66 -3.28 -18.22
CA THR A 282 7.84 -2.59 -16.93
C THR A 282 6.60 -2.77 -16.05
N TYR A 283 6.83 -2.96 -14.76
CA TYR A 283 5.83 -3.06 -13.70
C TYR A 283 6.22 -2.17 -12.52
N TYR A 284 5.26 -1.89 -11.64
CA TYR A 284 5.53 -1.34 -10.33
C TYR A 284 5.53 -2.47 -9.30
N ALA A 285 6.65 -2.67 -8.61
CA ALA A 285 6.77 -3.66 -7.56
C ALA A 285 6.47 -3.00 -6.20
N LYS A 286 5.28 -3.27 -5.62
CA LYS A 286 4.86 -2.66 -4.34
C LYS A 286 5.58 -3.28 -3.15
N TYR A 287 5.66 -4.62 -3.11
CA TYR A 287 6.19 -5.39 -1.99
C TYR A 287 7.22 -6.43 -2.46
N SER A 288 8.15 -6.76 -1.56
CA SER A 288 9.09 -7.87 -1.69
C SER A 288 8.87 -8.89 -0.59
N TYR A 289 8.99 -10.16 -0.91
CA TYR A 289 8.77 -11.30 -0.03
C TYR A 289 10.03 -12.15 -0.01
N LYS A 290 10.74 -12.18 1.12
CA LYS A 290 11.87 -13.09 1.33
C LYS A 290 11.31 -14.46 1.69
N HIS A 291 11.14 -15.30 0.68
CA HIS A 291 10.48 -16.58 0.80
C HIS A 291 11.36 -17.57 1.62
N LYS A 292 10.75 -18.53 2.32
CA LYS A 292 11.41 -19.56 3.13
C LYS A 292 12.36 -20.45 2.32
N ASN A 293 12.20 -20.50 1.00
CA ASN A 293 13.12 -21.15 0.06
C ASN A 293 14.39 -20.32 -0.23
N GLY A 294 14.61 -19.21 0.48
CA GLY A 294 15.75 -18.31 0.33
C GLY A 294 15.64 -17.30 -0.80
N SER A 295 14.71 -17.46 -1.76
CA SER A 295 14.52 -16.52 -2.87
C SER A 295 13.65 -15.32 -2.47
N THR A 296 13.81 -14.20 -3.19
CA THR A 296 12.95 -13.03 -3.03
C THR A 296 11.94 -12.97 -4.17
N TYR A 297 10.67 -12.75 -3.85
CA TYR A 297 9.59 -12.56 -4.81
C TYR A 297 9.05 -11.13 -4.75
N LEU A 298 8.71 -10.54 -5.89
CA LEU A 298 8.14 -9.20 -6.00
C LEU A 298 6.67 -9.28 -6.38
N SER A 299 5.82 -8.49 -5.72
CA SER A 299 4.41 -8.33 -6.09
C SER A 299 4.27 -7.22 -7.14
N LEU A 300 3.91 -7.63 -8.37
CA LEU A 300 3.89 -6.78 -9.55
C LEU A 300 2.52 -6.16 -9.81
N TYR A 301 2.53 -4.90 -10.25
CA TYR A 301 1.34 -4.13 -10.62
C TYR A 301 1.56 -3.48 -11.99
N ASP A 302 0.49 -3.43 -12.79
CA ASP A 302 0.52 -2.85 -14.14
C ASP A 302 0.28 -1.32 -14.14
N LYS A 303 0.16 -0.74 -15.35
CA LYS A 303 -0.08 0.70 -15.57
C LYS A 303 -1.40 1.22 -14.98
N ASN A 304 -2.38 0.34 -14.77
CA ASN A 304 -3.69 0.67 -14.21
C ASN A 304 -3.74 0.39 -12.69
N GLY A 305 -2.62 -0.04 -12.10
CA GLY A 305 -2.57 -0.44 -10.70
C GLY A 305 -3.21 -1.81 -10.44
N LYS A 306 -3.52 -2.59 -11.48
CA LYS A 306 -4.03 -3.96 -11.32
C LYS A 306 -2.87 -4.88 -10.95
N TRP A 307 -3.10 -5.74 -9.96
CA TRP A 307 -2.13 -6.73 -9.54
C TRP A 307 -1.94 -7.81 -10.62
N VAL A 308 -0.68 -8.15 -10.89
CA VAL A 308 -0.27 -9.06 -11.96
C VAL A 308 0.16 -10.42 -11.42
N GLY A 309 0.86 -10.46 -10.28
CA GLY A 309 1.40 -11.70 -9.72
C GLY A 309 2.66 -11.51 -8.89
N TYR A 310 3.16 -12.61 -8.34
CA TYR A 310 4.46 -12.72 -7.69
C TYR A 310 5.51 -13.26 -8.67
N VAL A 311 6.63 -12.56 -8.83
CA VAL A 311 7.75 -13.03 -9.68
C VAL A 311 9.02 -13.12 -8.86
N ASN A 312 9.90 -14.07 -9.15
CA ASN A 312 11.23 -14.10 -8.57
C ASN A 312 11.99 -12.81 -8.94
N ALA A 313 12.59 -12.13 -7.98
CA ALA A 313 13.31 -10.87 -8.17
C ALA A 313 14.46 -10.99 -9.18
N ASN A 314 15.07 -12.18 -9.32
CA ASN A 314 16.14 -12.43 -10.30
C ASN A 314 15.67 -12.28 -11.75
N ALA A 315 14.37 -12.43 -12.03
CA ALA A 315 13.79 -12.24 -13.35
C ALA A 315 13.62 -10.76 -13.73
N MET A 316 13.94 -9.84 -12.81
CA MET A 316 13.63 -8.43 -12.94
C MET A 316 14.88 -7.56 -12.81
N THR A 317 14.88 -6.44 -13.54
CA THR A 317 15.86 -5.37 -13.43
C THR A 317 15.19 -4.15 -12.81
N VAL A 318 15.75 -3.66 -11.70
CA VAL A 318 15.26 -2.45 -11.03
C VAL A 318 15.61 -1.22 -11.87
N MET A 319 14.64 -0.34 -12.08
CA MET A 319 14.83 0.92 -12.79
C MET A 319 15.49 1.96 -11.88
N THR A 320 16.76 1.73 -11.56
CA THR A 320 17.56 2.60 -10.69
C THR A 320 18.02 3.84 -11.46
N ALA A 321 17.97 4.99 -10.80
CA ALA A 321 18.48 6.24 -11.34
C ALA A 321 20.01 6.28 -11.23
N HIS A 322 20.71 6.35 -12.36
CA HIS A 322 22.15 6.56 -12.40
C HIS A 322 22.44 8.01 -12.76
N SER A 323 23.17 8.74 -11.90
CA SER A 323 23.59 10.10 -12.22
C SER A 323 24.39 10.10 -13.52
N TYR A 324 23.99 10.95 -14.47
CA TYR A 324 24.61 11.01 -15.79
C TYR A 324 25.14 12.42 -16.10
N LYS A 325 24.39 13.48 -15.78
CA LYS A 325 24.82 14.90 -15.87
C LYS A 325 25.37 15.33 -17.25
N HIS A 326 24.67 14.95 -18.32
CA HIS A 326 25.02 15.31 -19.71
C HIS A 326 23.99 16.24 -20.33
N THR A 327 24.28 16.77 -21.53
CA THR A 327 23.28 17.45 -22.37
C THR A 327 22.86 16.53 -23.52
N ALA A 328 21.58 16.53 -23.86
CA ALA A 328 21.04 15.79 -24.99
C ALA A 328 20.20 16.70 -25.91
N THR A 329 20.34 16.49 -27.21
CA THR A 329 19.50 17.14 -28.24
C THR A 329 18.54 16.12 -28.83
N ILE A 330 17.24 16.42 -28.85
CA ILE A 330 16.24 15.54 -29.46
C ILE A 330 16.40 15.56 -30.99
N HIS A 331 16.48 14.39 -31.61
CA HIS A 331 16.72 14.28 -33.06
C HIS A 331 15.83 13.29 -33.81
N LYS A 332 15.00 12.51 -33.11
CA LYS A 332 14.02 11.61 -33.74
C LYS A 332 12.62 12.08 -33.39
N SER A 333 11.76 12.23 -34.40
CA SER A 333 10.38 12.72 -34.26
C SER A 333 9.39 11.65 -33.78
N THR A 334 9.77 10.37 -33.86
CA THR A 334 8.89 9.21 -33.67
C THR A 334 8.81 8.70 -32.23
N TYR A 335 9.35 9.43 -31.25
CA TYR A 335 9.43 8.98 -29.87
C TYR A 335 8.48 9.78 -28.97
N SER A 336 8.07 9.13 -27.89
CA SER A 336 7.35 9.77 -26.79
C SER A 336 8.30 10.15 -25.66
N VAL A 337 7.96 11.22 -24.96
CA VAL A 337 8.53 11.62 -23.68
C VAL A 337 7.49 11.30 -22.61
N TRP A 338 7.84 10.43 -21.68
CA TRP A 338 6.90 9.77 -20.78
C TRP A 338 6.89 10.39 -19.39
N ASN A 339 5.72 10.30 -18.72
CA ASN A 339 5.55 10.75 -17.35
C ASN A 339 6.03 9.73 -16.30
N ASN A 340 6.10 8.45 -16.65
CA ASN A 340 6.59 7.38 -15.77
C ASN A 340 7.07 6.19 -16.60
N PHE A 341 7.68 5.21 -15.94
CA PHE A 341 8.19 4.00 -16.59
C PHE A 341 7.13 2.93 -16.88
N LEU A 342 5.87 3.13 -16.44
CA LEU A 342 4.75 2.27 -16.82
C LEU A 342 4.16 2.67 -18.18
N TRP A 343 4.65 3.77 -18.77
CA TRP A 343 4.21 4.26 -20.07
C TRP A 343 2.71 4.57 -20.09
N ALA A 344 2.15 4.92 -18.93
CA ALA A 344 0.72 5.13 -18.75
C ALA A 344 0.24 6.43 -19.42
N LYS A 345 1.09 7.47 -19.39
CA LYS A 345 0.77 8.80 -19.92
C LYS A 345 1.97 9.38 -20.66
N VAL A 346 1.76 9.70 -21.94
CA VAL A 346 2.69 10.52 -22.73
C VAL A 346 2.61 11.94 -22.20
N LYS A 347 3.76 12.53 -21.89
CA LYS A 347 3.88 13.91 -21.43
C LYS A 347 4.13 14.86 -22.60
N HIS A 348 5.02 14.47 -23.52
CA HIS A 348 5.33 15.20 -24.75
C HIS A 348 5.63 14.24 -25.91
N TYR A 349 5.55 14.75 -27.15
CA TYR A 349 5.98 14.05 -28.35
C TYR A 349 7.25 14.68 -28.92
N THR A 350 8.27 13.89 -29.23
CA THR A 350 9.58 14.44 -29.64
C THR A 350 9.52 15.26 -30.92
N LYS A 351 8.57 15.00 -31.84
CA LYS A 351 8.33 15.81 -33.05
C LYS A 351 8.20 17.32 -32.77
N ASN A 352 7.61 17.71 -31.63
CA ASN A 352 7.40 19.12 -31.26
C ASN A 352 8.65 19.79 -30.64
N TYR A 353 9.70 19.00 -30.40
CA TYR A 353 10.91 19.41 -29.70
C TYR A 353 12.19 18.99 -30.43
N MET A 354 12.08 18.69 -31.72
CA MET A 354 13.22 18.41 -32.59
C MET A 354 14.26 19.53 -32.50
N ASN A 355 15.53 19.14 -32.40
CA ASN A 355 16.69 20.03 -32.28
C ASN A 355 16.74 20.88 -31.01
N LYS A 356 15.87 20.64 -30.02
CA LYS A 356 15.96 21.29 -28.71
C LYS A 356 16.86 20.49 -27.77
N SER A 357 17.66 21.21 -26.99
CA SER A 357 18.60 20.64 -26.03
C SER A 357 18.06 20.65 -24.60
N TYR A 358 18.39 19.61 -23.85
CA TYR A 358 17.93 19.37 -22.48
C TYR A 358 19.07 18.81 -21.62
N THR A 359 19.04 19.08 -20.33
CA THR A 359 19.94 18.45 -19.36
C THR A 359 19.44 17.06 -19.01
N ILE A 360 20.31 16.06 -19.08
CA ILE A 360 20.08 14.71 -18.56
C ILE A 360 20.63 14.67 -17.13
N LYS A 361 19.77 14.56 -16.13
CA LYS A 361 20.22 14.33 -14.75
C LYS A 361 20.50 12.84 -14.50
N TYR A 362 19.60 11.97 -14.97
CA TYR A 362 19.65 10.55 -14.68
C TYR A 362 19.47 9.68 -15.93
N GLN A 363 20.18 8.55 -15.97
CA GLN A 363 19.99 7.45 -16.90
C GLN A 363 19.38 6.25 -16.17
N TYR A 364 18.52 5.52 -16.87
CA TYR A 364 17.88 4.30 -16.42
C TYR A 364 18.08 3.22 -17.47
N ILE A 365 18.49 2.03 -17.04
CA ILE A 365 18.69 0.88 -17.93
C ILE A 365 17.56 -0.13 -17.66
N ARG A 366 16.79 -0.44 -18.70
CA ARG A 366 15.77 -1.48 -18.65
C ARG A 366 16.40 -2.86 -18.76
N GLY A 367 15.70 -3.89 -18.31
CA GLY A 367 16.16 -5.28 -18.38
C GLY A 367 16.32 -5.85 -19.80
N ASN A 368 15.87 -5.11 -20.83
CA ASN A 368 16.15 -5.40 -22.24
C ASN A 368 17.33 -4.56 -22.81
N GLY A 369 18.11 -3.90 -21.96
CA GLY A 369 19.25 -3.06 -22.34
C GLY A 369 18.90 -1.66 -22.85
N GLN A 370 17.62 -1.33 -23.02
CA GLN A 370 17.23 0.02 -23.45
C GLN A 370 17.53 1.05 -22.37
N ALA A 371 18.23 2.13 -22.76
CA ALA A 371 18.46 3.27 -21.90
C ALA A 371 17.35 4.33 -22.05
N TYR A 372 16.92 4.89 -20.92
CA TYR A 372 16.06 6.07 -20.85
C TYR A 372 16.75 7.19 -20.08
N TYR A 373 16.56 8.43 -20.53
CA TYR A 373 17.09 9.62 -19.91
C TYR A 373 15.98 10.43 -19.24
N SER A 374 16.25 10.96 -18.04
CA SER A 374 15.42 11.97 -17.39
C SER A 374 15.86 13.36 -17.84
N LEU A 375 15.05 13.99 -18.69
CA LEU A 375 15.33 15.29 -19.28
C LEU A 375 14.83 16.43 -18.39
N TYR A 376 15.57 17.53 -18.38
CA TYR A 376 15.26 18.76 -17.67
C TYR A 376 15.49 19.98 -18.54
N LYS A 377 14.60 20.98 -18.39
CA LYS A 377 14.78 22.34 -18.92
C LYS A 377 15.10 23.25 -17.73
N GLY A 378 16.37 23.62 -17.57
CA GLY A 378 16.86 24.20 -16.32
C GLY A 378 16.63 23.23 -15.15
N ASN A 379 15.91 23.67 -14.13
CA ASN A 379 15.54 22.84 -12.98
C ASN A 379 14.21 22.09 -13.13
N THR A 380 13.42 22.39 -14.17
CA THR A 380 12.10 21.77 -14.37
C THR A 380 12.24 20.43 -15.08
N TRP A 381 11.63 19.39 -14.51
CA TRP A 381 11.62 18.06 -15.10
C TRP A 381 10.71 18.01 -16.33
N PHE A 382 11.29 17.61 -17.46
CA PHE A 382 10.63 17.56 -18.76
C PHE A 382 10.03 16.19 -19.07
N GLY A 383 10.65 15.09 -18.60
CA GLY A 383 10.11 13.74 -18.80
C GLY A 383 11.19 12.69 -19.09
N TYR A 384 10.76 11.44 -19.22
CA TYR A 384 11.64 10.32 -19.60
C TYR A 384 11.61 10.08 -21.11
N VAL A 385 12.76 10.09 -21.77
CA VAL A 385 12.86 9.79 -23.20
C VAL A 385 13.79 8.59 -23.44
N ASN A 386 13.51 7.80 -24.46
CA ASN A 386 14.45 6.76 -24.90
C ASN A 386 15.75 7.43 -25.37
N ALA A 387 16.90 6.93 -24.92
CA ALA A 387 18.21 7.49 -25.27
C ALA A 387 18.43 7.58 -26.79
N LYS A 388 17.90 6.62 -27.56
CA LYS A 388 17.99 6.59 -29.04
C LYS A 388 17.29 7.78 -29.73
N ALA A 389 16.42 8.50 -29.02
CA ALA A 389 15.77 9.70 -29.55
C ALA A 389 16.67 10.95 -29.44
N THR A 390 17.83 10.84 -28.78
CA THR A 390 18.69 11.97 -28.45
C THR A 390 20.11 11.79 -28.97
N TRP A 391 20.77 12.90 -29.29
CA TRP A 391 22.23 12.95 -29.41
C TRP A 391 22.83 13.43 -28.11
N ARG A 392 23.76 12.65 -27.55
CA ARG A 392 24.51 13.06 -26.37
C ARG A 392 25.62 14.02 -26.78
N ALA A 393 25.62 15.22 -26.21
CA ALA A 393 26.73 16.14 -26.29
C ALA A 393 27.87 15.62 -25.40
N ILE A 394 29.05 15.40 -25.98
CA ILE A 394 30.23 14.98 -25.23
C ILE A 394 31.11 16.22 -25.07
N GLY A 395 31.24 16.68 -23.82
CA GLY A 395 32.05 17.85 -23.49
C GLY A 395 33.51 17.64 -23.83
N THR A 396 34.14 18.68 -24.39
CA THR A 396 35.57 18.70 -24.67
C THR A 396 36.08 20.14 -24.60
N LYS A 397 37.39 20.31 -24.47
CA LYS A 397 38.06 21.62 -24.46
C LYS A 397 39.19 21.63 -25.49
N LYS A 398 38.87 21.23 -26.72
CA LYS A 398 39.84 21.19 -27.83
C LYS A 398 39.77 22.48 -28.63
N THR A 399 40.89 22.89 -29.19
CA THR A 399 40.94 23.88 -30.27
C THR A 399 41.19 23.17 -31.59
N VAL A 400 40.55 23.64 -32.66
CA VAL A 400 40.68 23.04 -33.99
C VAL A 400 40.79 24.14 -35.03
N LYS A 401 41.55 23.90 -36.09
CA LYS A 401 41.67 24.80 -37.24
C LYS A 401 40.78 24.30 -38.37
N ILE A 402 39.96 25.16 -38.98
CA ILE A 402 39.19 24.79 -40.17
C ILE A 402 40.18 24.57 -41.33
N ALA A 403 40.23 23.34 -41.85
CA ALA A 403 41.22 22.92 -42.83
C ALA A 403 40.66 22.72 -44.25
N LEU A 404 39.33 22.75 -44.42
CA LEU A 404 38.67 22.58 -45.73
C LEU A 404 37.71 23.74 -46.04
N LYS A 405 37.78 24.27 -47.27
CA LYS A 405 36.81 25.24 -47.82
C LYS A 405 35.55 24.55 -48.35
N ASN A 406 34.51 25.32 -48.62
CA ASN A 406 33.24 24.88 -49.20
C ASN A 406 32.49 23.78 -48.43
N GLN A 407 32.78 23.60 -47.14
CA GLN A 407 32.07 22.65 -46.29
C GLN A 407 30.89 23.33 -45.60
N THR A 408 29.78 22.62 -45.41
CA THR A 408 28.57 23.19 -44.78
C THR A 408 28.78 23.37 -43.28
N ILE A 409 28.46 24.55 -42.78
CA ILE A 409 28.28 24.82 -41.35
C ILE A 409 26.79 24.68 -41.03
N TRP A 410 26.46 23.73 -40.17
CA TRP A 410 25.08 23.37 -39.86
C TRP A 410 24.55 24.12 -38.65
N LYS A 411 23.29 24.60 -38.72
CA LYS A 411 22.57 25.19 -37.59
C LYS A 411 22.06 24.11 -36.61
N ASN A 412 21.84 22.91 -37.11
CA ASN A 412 21.40 21.78 -36.31
C ASN A 412 21.99 20.48 -36.85
N LEU A 413 22.09 19.50 -35.96
CA LEU A 413 22.64 18.20 -36.28
C LEU A 413 21.65 17.33 -37.08
N SER A 414 20.40 17.77 -37.29
CA SER A 414 19.44 17.11 -38.20
C SER A 414 19.66 17.50 -39.67
N PHE A 415 20.62 18.37 -39.96
CA PHE A 415 20.96 18.84 -41.30
C PHE A 415 19.78 19.48 -42.06
N THR A 416 18.80 20.03 -41.32
CA THR A 416 17.61 20.69 -41.91
C THR A 416 17.83 22.18 -42.14
N LYS A 417 18.83 22.79 -41.47
CA LYS A 417 19.12 24.23 -41.59
C LYS A 417 20.64 24.45 -41.65
N LYS A 418 21.07 25.18 -42.68
CA LYS A 418 22.46 25.61 -42.88
C LYS A 418 22.67 27.01 -42.29
N LEU A 419 23.85 27.29 -41.75
CA LEU A 419 24.28 28.64 -41.36
C LEU A 419 25.15 29.29 -42.45
N GLY A 420 25.84 28.49 -43.25
CA GLY A 420 26.73 28.96 -44.30
C GLY A 420 27.75 27.89 -44.69
N SER A 421 28.89 28.33 -45.22
CA SER A 421 30.03 27.48 -45.55
C SER A 421 31.29 27.85 -44.77
N THR A 422 32.30 26.99 -44.79
CA THR A 422 33.59 27.20 -44.12
C THR A 422 34.49 28.25 -44.78
N ASN A 423 34.08 28.92 -45.86
CA ASN A 423 34.96 29.81 -46.64
C ASN A 423 35.53 30.96 -45.81
N ASN A 424 34.70 31.66 -45.06
CA ASN A 424 35.11 32.80 -44.21
C ASN A 424 35.79 32.36 -42.89
N TYR A 425 35.79 31.05 -42.63
CA TYR A 425 36.30 30.41 -41.41
C TYR A 425 37.59 29.64 -41.67
N TYR A 426 37.96 29.44 -42.94
CA TYR A 426 39.13 28.68 -43.36
C TYR A 426 40.42 29.23 -42.75
N GLY A 427 41.25 28.33 -42.22
CA GLY A 427 42.52 28.68 -41.59
C GLY A 427 42.40 29.27 -40.18
N LYS A 428 41.19 29.60 -39.69
CA LYS A 428 40.97 30.15 -38.35
C LYS A 428 40.80 29.02 -37.31
N ILE A 429 41.14 29.35 -36.07
CA ILE A 429 41.09 28.43 -34.92
C ILE A 429 39.80 28.68 -34.13
N TYR A 430 39.14 27.59 -33.72
CA TYR A 430 37.90 27.63 -32.94
C TYR A 430 37.98 26.67 -31.76
N THR A 431 37.27 26.99 -30.67
CA THR A 431 37.10 26.07 -29.55
C THR A 431 35.95 25.11 -29.85
N VAL A 432 36.20 23.81 -29.67
CA VAL A 432 35.18 22.77 -29.64
C VAL A 432 34.79 22.58 -28.18
N LYS A 433 33.59 23.06 -27.80
CA LYS A 433 33.05 22.80 -26.45
C LYS A 433 32.37 21.42 -26.36
N TYR A 434 31.84 20.93 -27.47
CA TYR A 434 31.12 19.67 -27.54
C TYR A 434 31.35 18.95 -28.87
N TYR A 435 31.36 17.62 -28.83
CA TYR A 435 31.25 16.78 -30.02
C TYR A 435 30.11 15.77 -29.91
N TYR A 436 29.64 15.29 -31.07
CA TYR A 436 28.49 14.42 -31.21
C TYR A 436 28.83 13.29 -32.18
N ASN A 437 28.67 12.04 -31.74
CA ASN A 437 28.77 10.88 -32.62
C ASN A 437 27.42 10.67 -33.30
N HIS A 438 27.36 10.96 -34.60
CA HIS A 438 26.11 10.97 -35.36
C HIS A 438 25.83 9.58 -35.98
N PRO A 439 24.57 9.13 -36.09
CA PRO A 439 24.22 7.82 -36.67
C PRO A 439 24.66 7.57 -38.11
N ASN A 440 25.07 8.60 -38.84
CA ASN A 440 25.66 8.46 -40.18
C ASN A 440 27.15 8.04 -40.13
N GLY A 441 27.66 7.65 -38.96
CA GLY A 441 29.04 7.21 -38.78
C GLY A 441 30.06 8.34 -38.57
N HIS A 442 29.65 9.61 -38.67
CA HIS A 442 30.56 10.75 -38.52
C HIS A 442 30.45 11.43 -37.16
N THR A 443 31.55 12.05 -36.72
CA THR A 443 31.57 12.94 -35.56
C THR A 443 31.39 14.38 -36.00
N TYR A 444 30.54 15.13 -35.31
CA TYR A 444 30.34 16.56 -35.54
C TYR A 444 30.79 17.37 -34.32
N TYR A 445 31.51 18.46 -34.57
CA TYR A 445 31.99 19.41 -33.57
C TYR A 445 31.11 20.64 -33.51
N SER A 446 30.84 21.11 -32.30
CA SER A 446 30.20 22.40 -32.05
C SER A 446 31.28 23.46 -31.86
N LEU A 447 31.44 24.33 -32.85
CA LEU A 447 32.49 25.35 -32.88
C LEU A 447 32.07 26.64 -32.19
N TYR A 448 33.03 27.26 -31.50
CA TYR A 448 32.88 28.53 -30.81
C TYR A 448 34.06 29.46 -31.11
N SER A 449 33.74 30.73 -31.33
CA SER A 449 34.70 31.84 -31.36
C SER A 449 34.57 32.59 -30.04
N GLY A 450 35.49 32.36 -29.11
CA GLY A 450 35.30 32.75 -27.71
C GLY A 450 34.05 32.09 -27.11
N ASN A 451 33.06 32.90 -26.71
CA ASN A 451 31.78 32.41 -26.22
C ASN A 451 30.67 32.34 -27.26
N THR A 452 30.89 32.89 -28.46
CA THR A 452 29.90 32.92 -29.53
C THR A 452 29.89 31.60 -30.29
N TRP A 453 28.72 30.98 -30.40
CA TRP A 453 28.54 29.74 -31.13
C TRP A 453 28.54 29.99 -32.64
N VAL A 454 29.36 29.23 -33.37
CA VAL A 454 29.53 29.38 -34.83
C VAL A 454 28.63 28.40 -35.60
N GLY A 455 28.54 27.15 -35.14
CA GLY A 455 27.79 26.11 -35.83
C GLY A 455 28.34 24.71 -35.60
N TYR A 456 27.70 23.72 -36.22
CA TYR A 456 28.19 22.35 -36.26
C TYR A 456 28.94 22.07 -37.55
N VAL A 457 30.08 21.41 -37.45
CA VAL A 457 30.87 20.96 -38.61
C VAL A 457 31.30 19.51 -38.44
N ASN A 458 31.48 18.78 -39.54
CA ASN A 458 32.02 17.42 -39.48
C ASN A 458 33.48 17.46 -38.99
N LYS A 459 33.88 16.56 -38.09
CA LYS A 459 35.25 16.47 -37.57
C LYS A 459 36.31 16.46 -38.68
N ASN A 460 36.01 15.86 -39.83
CA ASN A 460 36.96 15.74 -40.94
C ASN A 460 37.25 17.06 -41.66
N VAL A 461 36.49 18.13 -41.38
CA VAL A 461 36.72 19.46 -41.98
C VAL A 461 37.70 20.31 -41.18
N VAL A 462 38.17 19.80 -40.05
CA VAL A 462 39.12 20.47 -39.16
C VAL A 462 40.33 19.60 -38.89
N THR A 463 41.45 20.24 -38.56
CA THR A 463 42.62 19.57 -37.98
C THR A 463 42.73 19.93 -36.51
N THR A 464 43.17 18.96 -35.69
CA THR A 464 43.63 19.27 -34.33
C THR A 464 44.90 20.09 -34.45
N ASN A 465 44.93 21.25 -33.79
CA ASN A 465 46.16 22.00 -33.62
C ASN A 465 47.07 21.32 -32.61
#